data_AF-A0A3N6GEF5-F1
#
_entry.id   AF-A0A3N6GEF5-F1
#
_cell.length_a   1.000
_cell.length_b   1.000
_cell.length_c   1.000
_cell.angle_alpha   90.00
_cell.angle_beta   90.00
_cell.angle_gamma   90.00
#
_symmetry.space_group_name_H-M   'P 1'
#
loop_
_entity.id
_entity.type
_entity.pdbx_description
1 polymer ?
#
loop_
_entity_poly.entity_id
_entity_poly.type
_entity_poly.pdbx_seq_one_letter_code
_entity_poly.pdbx_strand_id
1 'polypeptide(L)' 'MDAFTAGLLQRIRTTESDLTKARETGDDFLADVEQGELDDLRRLAAEHGVEISAASV' A
#
# COMPACT_ATOMS: atom_id res chain seq x y z
N MET A 1 -0.54 -14.87 -11.65
CA MET A 1 -0.50 -13.39 -11.57
C MET A 1 0.23 -12.87 -12.79
N ASP A 2 -0.28 -11.82 -13.41
CA ASP A 2 0.39 -11.13 -14.51
C ASP A 2 1.46 -10.15 -13.98
N ALA A 3 2.27 -9.61 -14.89
CA ALA A 3 3.32 -8.66 -14.54
C ALA A 3 2.77 -7.38 -13.88
N PHE A 4 1.55 -6.98 -14.26
CA PHE A 4 0.85 -5.84 -13.68
C PHE A 4 0.54 -6.09 -12.20
N THR A 5 -0.11 -7.21 -11.88
CA THR A 5 -0.48 -7.63 -10.53
C THR A 5 0.75 -7.81 -9.66
N ALA A 6 1.81 -8.41 -10.19
CA ALA A 6 3.07 -8.56 -9.47
C ALA A 6 3.69 -7.20 -9.13
N GLY A 7 3.68 -6.26 -10.08
CA GLY A 7 4.14 -4.89 -9.86
C GLY A 7 3.28 -4.13 -8.84
N LEU A 8 1.96 -4.31 -8.90
CA LEU A 8 1.01 -3.69 -7.98
C LEU A 8 1.23 -4.16 -6.53
N LEU A 9 1.38 -5.48 -6.33
CA LEU A 9 1.69 -6.04 -5.03
C LEU A 9 3.05 -5.57 -4.48
N GLN A 10 4.03 -5.39 -5.36
CA GLN A 10 5.32 -4.86 -4.95
C GLN A 10 5.20 -3.42 -4.45
N ARG A 11 4.45 -2.58 -5.17
CA ARG A 11 4.20 -1.19 -4.76
C ARG A 11 3.47 -1.11 -3.42
N ILE A 12 2.41 -1.91 -3.24
CA ILE A 12 1.67 -1.98 -1.97
C ILE A 12 2.63 -2.26 -0.80
N ARG A 13 3.48 -3.28 -0.92
CA ARG A 13 4.44 -3.61 0.15
C ARG A 13 5.46 -2.49 0.42
N THR A 14 5.90 -1.81 -0.64
CA THR A 14 6.83 -0.68 -0.51
C THR A 14 6.15 0.48 0.23
N THR A 15 4.96 0.90 -0.20
CA THR A 15 4.15 1.94 0.45
C THR A 15 3.80 1.58 1.90
N GLU A 16 3.48 0.32 2.21
CA GLU A 16 3.23 -0.13 3.60
C GLU A 16 4.48 -0.01 4.49
N SER A 17 5.65 -0.38 3.96
CA SER A 17 6.93 -0.21 4.65
C SER A 17 7.24 1.28 4.89
N ASP A 18 7.03 2.12 3.89
CA ASP A 18 7.37 3.55 3.98
C ASP A 18 6.37 4.31 4.85
N LEU A 19 5.08 3.96 4.81
CA LEU A 19 4.08 4.41 5.79
C LEU A 19 4.45 4.02 7.22
N THR A 20 4.93 2.79 7.43
CA THR A 20 5.38 2.34 8.76
C THR A 20 6.53 3.20 9.25
N LYS A 21 7.54 3.43 8.41
CA LYS A 21 8.67 4.31 8.75
C LYS A 21 8.22 5.75 9.03
N ALA A 22 7.36 6.32 8.21
CA ALA A 22 6.84 7.68 8.40
C ALA A 22 6.17 7.84 9.78
N ARG A 23 5.35 6.85 10.16
CA ARG A 23 4.72 6.77 11.49
C ARG A 23 5.75 6.62 12.62
N GLU A 24 6.75 5.76 12.44
CA GLU A 24 7.84 5.56 13.42
C GLU A 24 8.69 6.81 13.62
N THR A 25 8.91 7.60 12.57
CA THR A 25 9.70 8.85 12.63
C THR A 25 8.89 10.07 13.04
N GLY A 26 7.57 9.96 13.17
CA GLY A 26 6.67 11.08 13.47
C GLY A 26 6.54 12.08 12.32
N ASP A 27 6.71 11.62 11.08
CA ASP A 27 6.48 12.43 9.88
C ASP A 27 5.01 12.30 9.45
N ASP A 28 4.15 13.08 10.12
CA ASP A 28 2.69 13.02 9.91
C ASP A 28 2.31 13.36 8.47
N PHE A 29 3.02 14.29 7.83
CA PHE A 29 2.75 14.66 6.44
C PHE A 29 3.08 13.52 5.48
N LEU A 30 4.25 12.89 5.64
CA LEU A 30 4.59 11.72 4.83
C LEU A 30 3.64 10.56 5.10
N ALA A 31 3.23 10.35 6.36
CA ALA A 31 2.27 9.29 6.70
C ALA A 31 0.91 9.49 6.00
N ASP A 32 0.41 10.72 5.91
CA ASP A 32 -0.84 11.02 5.19
C ASP A 32 -0.71 10.78 3.68
N VAL A 33 0.44 11.16 3.10
CA VAL A 33 0.73 10.91 1.68
C VAL A 33 0.78 9.41 1.38
N GLU A 34 1.54 8.64 2.15
CA GLU A 34 1.70 7.19 1.95
C GLU A 34 0.38 6.44 2.21
N GLN A 35 -0.43 6.89 3.18
CA GLN A 35 -1.76 6.31 3.42
C GLN A 35 -2.69 6.52 2.23
N GLY A 36 -2.69 7.70 1.62
CA GLY A 36 -3.47 7.99 0.41
C GLY A 36 -3.05 7.12 -0.78
N GLU A 37 -1.75 6.98 -1.03
CA GLU A 37 -1.26 6.09 -2.09
C GLU A 37 -1.66 4.63 -1.82
N LEU A 38 -1.54 4.16 -0.57
CA LEU A 38 -1.89 2.79 -0.20
C LEU A 38 -3.36 2.49 -0.45
N ASP A 39 -4.25 3.42 -0.15
CA ASP A 39 -5.68 3.27 -0.37
C ASP A 39 -6.01 3.17 -1.87
N ASP A 40 -5.37 4.01 -2.70
CA ASP A 40 -5.50 3.94 -4.15
C ASP A 40 -4.96 2.63 -4.74
N LEU A 41 -3.82 2.15 -4.25
CA LEU A 41 -3.25 0.88 -4.69
C LEU A 41 -4.13 -0.32 -4.31
N ARG A 42 -4.72 -0.31 -3.11
CA ARG A 42 -5.66 -1.35 -2.66
C ARG A 42 -6.93 -1.34 -3.49
N ARG A 43 -7.47 -0.16 -3.83
CA ARG A 43 -8.61 -0.03 -4.73
C ARG A 43 -8.29 -0.59 -6.12
N LEU A 44 -7.13 -0.24 -6.69
CA LEU A 44 -6.69 -0.77 -7.97
C LEU A 44 -6.51 -2.30 -7.92
N ALA A 45 -6.00 -2.84 -6.82
CA ALA A 45 -5.87 -4.28 -6.65
C ALA A 45 -7.24 -4.98 -6.67
N ALA A 46 -8.22 -4.42 -5.95
CA ALA A 46 -9.59 -4.95 -5.95
C ALA A 46 -10.26 -4.87 -7.34
N GLU A 47 -10.08 -3.76 -8.07
CA GLU A 47 -10.58 -3.60 -9.45
C GLU A 47 -10.00 -4.66 -10.41
N HIS A 48 -8.79 -5.14 -10.13
CA HIS A 48 -8.11 -6.20 -10.89
C HIS A 48 -8.31 -7.61 -10.31
N GLY A 49 -9.18 -7.78 -9.31
CA GLY A 49 -9.51 -9.08 -8.70
C GLY A 49 -8.45 -9.63 -7.75
N VAL A 50 -7.61 -8.76 -7.17
CA VAL A 50 -6.55 -9.11 -6.23
C VAL A 50 -7.01 -8.75 -4.82
N GLU A 51 -7.36 -9.77 -4.04
CA GLU A 51 -7.72 -9.60 -2.64
C GLU A 51 -6.47 -9.32 -1.80
N ILE A 52 -6.28 -8.07 -1.40
CA ILE A 52 -5.27 -7.69 -0.41
C ILE A 52 -5.91 -7.87 0.96
N SER A 53 -5.67 -9.01 1.61
CA SER A 53 -6.08 -9.18 3.00
C SER A 53 -5.26 -8.19 3.84
N ALA A 54 -5.88 -7.09 4.27
CA ALA A 54 -5.31 -6.26 5.32
C ALA A 54 -5.09 -7.19 6.51
N ALA A 55 -3.83 -7.43 6.88
CA ALA A 55 -3.51 -8.26 8.02
C ALA A 55 -4.23 -7.67 9.23
N SER A 56 -5.31 -8.33 9.66
CA SER A 56 -6.05 -7.95 10.84
C SER A 56 -5.12 -8.24 12.01
N VAL A 57 -4.68 -7.17 12.69
CA VAL A 57 -4.01 -7.21 13.99
C VAL A 57 -5.05 -6.96 15.06
#